data_AF-A0A6J4L5Q5-F1
#
_entry.id   AF-A0A6J4L5Q5-F1
#
_cell.length_a   1.000
_cell.length_b   1.000
_cell.length_c   1.000
_cell.angle_alpha   90.00
_cell.angle_beta   90.00
_cell.angle_gamma   90.00
#
_symmetry.space_group_name_H-M   'P 1'
#
loop_
_entity.id
_entity.type
_entity.pdbx_description
1 polymer ?
#
loop_
_entity_poly.entity_id
_entity_poly.type
_entity_poly.pdbx_seq_one_letter_code
_entity_poly.pdbx_strand_id
1 'polypeptide(L)'
;MFKRTVWQNLDMKEKQNRPFMARGNEITRFIFNAVKQGLLQPYTDDSLAKKMPIEEFVQNISATGTTMTDEEKRFETQRIKDDDFLTAAEKQQRIADLNKGGGAQEFDPSFFTQIEVKEDWVFDKVRSRLYYDIQSLTIFLPAERNGETGIDKRVASFKYVDLAKLFKSSPNAVWFNALNNQEHKNLSDAFDLRLFASRIIKVSNPDDNSLNDVYGEGKKGLMASEWARQQLMEYEHNLWEF
;
A
#
# COMPACT_ATOMS: atom_id res chain seq x y z
N MET A 1 -24.45 5.42 -20.39
CA MET A 1 -23.27 5.53 -19.51
C MET A 1 -22.75 4.11 -19.34
N PHE A 2 -21.52 3.86 -19.76
CA PHE A 2 -20.89 2.55 -19.59
C PHE A 2 -19.95 2.63 -18.40
N LYS A 3 -19.91 1.57 -17.58
CA LYS A 3 -19.05 1.47 -16.41
C LYS A 3 -18.40 0.10 -16.35
N ARG A 4 -17.08 0.05 -16.15
CA ARG A 4 -16.34 -1.16 -15.79
C ARG A 4 -15.48 -0.89 -14.57
N THR A 5 -15.49 -1.80 -13.60
CA THR A 5 -14.59 -1.73 -12.45
C THR A 5 -13.35 -2.55 -12.74
N VAL A 6 -12.18 -1.97 -12.48
CA VAL A 6 -10.88 -2.56 -12.75
C VAL A 6 -10.04 -2.46 -11.47
N TRP A 7 -9.32 -3.52 -11.15
CA TRP A 7 -8.30 -3.52 -10.12
C TRP A 7 -6.94 -3.56 -10.80
N GLN A 8 -6.07 -2.68 -10.36
CA GLN A 8 -4.74 -2.53 -10.91
C GLN A 8 -3.72 -2.61 -9.79
N ASN A 9 -2.68 -3.42 -10.01
CA ASN A 9 -1.53 -3.44 -9.13
C ASN A 9 -0.52 -2.39 -9.62
N LEU A 10 -0.24 -1.42 -8.77
CA LEU A 10 0.75 -0.37 -8.93
C LEU A 10 1.97 -0.76 -8.11
N ASP A 11 3.06 -1.16 -8.80
CA ASP A 11 4.33 -1.47 -8.17
C ASP A 11 5.25 -0.24 -8.18
N MET A 12 5.63 0.21 -6.99
CA MET A 12 6.51 1.36 -6.78
C MET A 12 7.98 1.09 -7.15
N LYS A 13 8.37 -0.18 -7.34
CA LYS A 13 9.71 -0.55 -7.84
C LYS A 13 9.88 -0.15 -9.32
N GLU A 14 8.79 0.00 -10.06
CA GLU A 14 8.82 0.41 -11.46
C GLU A 14 9.38 1.83 -11.66
N LYS A 15 10.11 2.04 -12.77
CA LYS A 15 10.78 3.31 -13.04
C LYS A 15 9.82 4.51 -13.08
N GLN A 16 8.61 4.32 -13.62
CA GLN A 16 7.61 5.39 -13.71
C GLN A 16 7.04 5.77 -12.34
N ASN A 17 6.98 4.83 -11.40
CA ASN A 17 6.36 5.02 -10.09
C ASN A 17 7.34 5.47 -8.99
N ARG A 18 8.66 5.44 -9.22
CA ARG A 18 9.67 5.92 -8.27
C ARG A 18 9.40 7.31 -7.67
N PRO A 19 8.88 8.31 -8.43
CA PRO A 19 8.47 9.60 -7.88
C PRO A 19 7.53 9.55 -6.66
N PHE A 20 6.70 8.51 -6.52
CA PHE A 20 5.81 8.32 -5.37
C PHE A 20 6.52 7.81 -4.11
N MET A 21 7.75 7.32 -4.26
CA MET A 21 8.63 6.78 -3.21
C MET A 21 9.94 7.59 -3.13
N ALA A 22 9.87 8.90 -3.36
CA ALA A 22 11.01 9.76 -3.15
C ALA A 22 11.49 9.67 -1.69
N ARG A 23 12.80 9.55 -1.47
CA ARG A 23 13.36 9.36 -0.12
C ARG A 23 12.93 10.49 0.81
N GLY A 24 12.33 10.15 1.94
CA GLY A 24 11.80 11.08 2.93
C GLY A 24 10.36 11.53 2.68
N ASN A 25 9.86 11.38 1.45
CA ASN A 25 8.50 11.71 1.02
C ASN A 25 7.80 10.47 0.46
N GLU A 26 7.95 9.32 1.14
CA GLU A 26 7.26 8.10 0.74
C GLU A 26 5.75 8.24 0.98
N ILE A 27 4.93 7.94 -0.04
CA ILE A 27 3.46 7.96 0.08
C ILE A 27 2.97 7.09 1.24
N THR A 28 3.57 5.92 1.44
CA THR A 28 3.22 4.97 2.50
C THR A 28 3.51 5.55 3.89
N ARG A 29 4.65 6.22 4.06
CA ARG A 29 5.00 6.90 5.31
C ARG A 29 3.97 7.96 5.67
N PHE A 30 3.54 8.74 4.67
CA PHE A 30 2.55 9.77 4.87
C PHE A 30 1.18 9.18 5.26
N ILE A 31 0.73 8.13 4.58
CA ILE A 31 -0.52 7.43 4.91
C ILE A 31 -0.46 6.85 6.33
N PHE A 32 0.63 6.18 6.70
CA PHE A 32 0.77 5.54 8.01
C PHE A 32 0.74 6.58 9.14
N ASN A 33 1.45 7.70 8.97
CA ASN A 33 1.42 8.79 9.94
C ASN A 33 0.02 9.37 10.10
N ALA A 34 -0.73 9.54 9.00
CA ALA A 34 -2.09 10.06 9.05
C ALA A 34 -3.07 9.10 9.75
N VAL A 35 -2.92 7.78 9.56
CA VAL A 35 -3.71 6.77 10.29
C VAL A 35 -3.40 6.82 11.78
N LYS A 36 -2.12 6.88 12.16
CA LYS A 36 -1.70 6.97 13.57
C LYS A 36 -2.18 8.26 14.24
N GLN A 37 -2.27 9.35 13.49
CA GLN A 37 -2.84 10.62 13.96
C GLN A 37 -4.37 10.61 14.01
N GLY A 38 -5.03 9.56 13.52
CA GLY A 38 -6.49 9.46 13.45
C GLY A 38 -7.14 10.32 12.36
N LEU A 39 -6.36 10.86 11.43
CA LEU A 39 -6.86 11.68 10.30
C LEU A 39 -7.42 10.82 9.16
N LEU A 40 -6.97 9.57 9.06
CA LEU A 40 -7.38 8.64 8.01
C LEU A 40 -7.89 7.33 8.63
N GLN A 41 -9.03 6.86 8.14
CA GLN A 41 -9.65 5.61 8.61
C GLN A 41 -9.19 4.43 7.74
N PRO A 42 -8.53 3.41 8.30
CA PRO A 42 -8.25 2.16 7.60
C PRO A 42 -9.49 1.24 7.54
N TYR A 43 -9.55 0.44 6.48
CA TYR A 43 -10.56 -0.60 6.23
C TYR A 43 -9.88 -1.96 6.01
N THR A 44 -10.58 -3.05 6.29
CA THR A 44 -10.05 -4.41 6.09
C THR A 44 -9.93 -4.78 4.62
N ASP A 45 -10.93 -4.38 3.82
CA ASP A 45 -11.07 -4.81 2.43
C ASP A 45 -11.41 -3.65 1.50
N ASP A 46 -11.21 -3.87 0.20
CA ASP A 46 -11.49 -2.94 -0.91
C ASP A 46 -12.99 -2.66 -1.09
N SER A 47 -13.85 -3.41 -0.40
CA SER A 47 -15.29 -3.15 -0.29
C SER A 47 -15.61 -1.95 0.61
N LEU A 48 -14.64 -1.50 1.43
CA LEU A 48 -14.78 -0.39 2.38
C LEU A 48 -15.94 -0.55 3.37
N ALA A 49 -16.42 -1.79 3.59
CA ALA A 49 -17.57 -2.06 4.45
C ALA A 49 -17.18 -2.11 5.95
N LYS A 50 -16.07 -2.78 6.26
CA LYS A 50 -15.60 -2.98 7.64
C LYS A 50 -14.43 -2.07 7.94
N LYS A 51 -14.62 -1.19 8.94
CA LYS A 51 -13.56 -0.34 9.48
C LYS A 51 -12.58 -1.20 10.29
N MET A 52 -11.30 -0.96 10.08
CA MET A 52 -10.23 -1.58 10.87
C MET A 52 -9.90 -0.69 12.07
N PRO A 53 -9.77 -1.23 13.29
CA PRO A 53 -9.26 -0.48 14.44
C PRO A 53 -7.78 -0.16 14.24
N ILE A 54 -7.33 0.95 14.83
CA ILE A 54 -5.94 1.42 14.66
C ILE A 54 -4.95 0.40 15.24
N GLU A 55 -5.30 -0.33 16.31
CA GLU A 55 -4.40 -1.35 16.87
C GLU A 55 -4.15 -2.50 15.88
N GLU A 56 -5.18 -2.97 15.19
CA GLU A 56 -5.04 -4.02 14.16
C GLU A 56 -4.21 -3.52 12.98
N PHE A 57 -4.37 -2.24 12.60
CA PHE A 57 -3.54 -1.63 11.57
C PHE A 57 -2.06 -1.59 11.97
N VAL A 58 -1.76 -1.17 13.21
CA VAL A 58 -0.39 -1.13 13.74
C VAL A 58 0.21 -2.53 13.80
N GLN A 59 -0.57 -3.53 14.17
CA GLN A 59 -0.14 -4.94 14.13
C GLN A 59 0.19 -5.39 12.70
N ASN A 60 -0.58 -4.97 11.70
CA ASN A 60 -0.34 -5.34 10.30
C ASN A 60 0.93 -4.71 9.71
N ILE A 61 1.31 -3.50 10.14
CA ILE A 61 2.56 -2.84 9.70
C ILE A 61 3.78 -3.21 10.54
N SER A 62 3.56 -3.86 11.68
CA SER A 62 4.66 -4.37 12.50
C SER A 62 5.07 -5.76 12.04
N ALA A 63 6.37 -6.02 12.01
CA ALA A 63 6.83 -7.39 11.91
C ALA A 63 6.28 -8.15 13.12
N THR A 64 5.76 -9.36 12.90
CA THR A 64 5.67 -10.40 13.92
C THR A 64 7.12 -10.78 14.27
N GLY A 65 7.88 -9.84 14.83
CA GLY A 65 9.12 -10.18 15.49
C GLY A 65 8.74 -11.20 16.53
N THR A 66 9.45 -12.32 16.58
CA THR A 66 9.37 -13.29 17.68
C THR A 66 9.51 -12.48 18.96
N THR A 67 8.37 -12.08 19.54
CA THR A 67 8.36 -11.43 20.83
C THR A 67 8.92 -12.49 21.74
N MET A 68 10.13 -12.25 22.25
CA MET A 68 10.65 -13.08 23.33
C MET A 68 9.52 -13.20 24.33
N THR A 69 9.10 -14.42 24.58
CA THR A 69 8.02 -14.73 25.50
C THR A 69 8.32 -14.05 26.84
N ASP A 70 7.29 -13.76 27.62
CA ASP A 70 7.50 -13.14 28.95
C ASP A 70 8.44 -13.99 29.83
N GLU A 71 8.54 -15.29 29.56
CA GLU A 71 9.47 -16.23 30.18
C GLU A 71 10.92 -16.03 29.72
N GLU A 72 11.16 -15.88 28.41
CA GLU A 72 12.49 -15.60 27.86
C GLU A 72 13.02 -14.23 28.28
N LYS A 73 12.14 -13.22 28.35
CA LYS A 73 12.50 -11.88 28.88
C LYS A 73 12.91 -11.94 30.34
N ARG A 74 12.23 -12.76 31.15
CA ARG A 74 12.59 -12.97 32.57
C ARG A 74 13.94 -13.68 32.70
N PHE A 75 14.19 -14.69 31.89
CA PHE A 75 15.45 -15.43 31.90
C PHE A 75 16.65 -14.54 31.52
N GLU A 76 16.51 -13.75 30.46
CA GLU A 76 17.58 -12.84 30.02
C GLU A 76 17.77 -11.67 31.02
N THR A 77 16.70 -11.20 31.66
CA THR A 77 16.79 -10.20 32.75
C THR A 77 17.57 -10.75 33.95
N GLN A 78 17.40 -12.03 34.30
CA GLN A 78 18.18 -12.68 35.35
C GLN A 78 19.65 -12.80 34.94
N ARG A 79 19.93 -13.21 33.70
CA ARG A 79 21.29 -13.30 33.17
C ARG A 79 22.05 -11.97 33.23
N ILE A 80 21.39 -10.85 32.94
CA ILE A 80 22.00 -9.50 33.00
C ILE A 80 22.26 -9.06 34.45
N LYS A 81 21.44 -9.48 35.42
CA LYS A 81 21.65 -9.18 36.85
C LYS A 81 22.85 -9.92 37.41
N ASP A 82 23.04 -11.17 36.99
CA ASP A 82 24.08 -12.07 37.47
C ASP A 82 25.45 -11.87 36.79
N ASP A 83 25.52 -11.06 35.73
CA ASP A 83 26.76 -10.77 35.01
C ASP A 83 27.67 -9.83 35.83
N ASP A 84 28.80 -10.35 36.30
CA ASP A 84 29.76 -9.64 37.17
C ASP A 84 30.67 -8.66 36.41
N PHE A 85 30.64 -8.68 35.06
CA PHE A 85 31.42 -7.76 34.22
C PHE A 85 30.73 -6.42 33.93
N LEU A 86 29.45 -6.27 34.30
CA LEU A 86 28.66 -5.05 34.03
C LEU A 86 28.54 -4.17 35.29
N THR A 87 28.65 -2.85 35.10
CA THR A 87 28.35 -1.90 36.19
C THR A 87 26.85 -1.77 36.44
N ALA A 88 26.46 -1.29 37.62
CA ALA A 88 25.04 -1.13 38.00
C ALA A 88 24.25 -0.24 37.01
N ALA A 89 24.89 0.79 36.44
CA ALA A 89 24.28 1.68 35.46
C ALA A 89 24.06 0.99 34.09
N GLU A 90 25.03 0.19 33.64
CA GLU A 90 24.93 -0.60 32.41
C GLU A 90 23.90 -1.73 32.54
N LYS A 91 23.80 -2.36 33.72
CA LYS A 91 22.74 -3.33 34.04
C LYS A 91 21.36 -2.68 33.93
N GLN A 92 21.18 -1.47 34.49
CA GLN A 92 19.93 -0.74 34.37
C GLN A 92 19.59 -0.35 32.93
N GLN A 93 20.56 0.08 32.13
CA GLN A 93 20.36 0.40 30.71
C GLN A 93 19.99 -0.85 29.90
N ARG A 94 20.72 -1.96 30.04
CA ARG A 94 20.40 -3.21 29.34
C ARG A 94 19.05 -3.79 29.73
N ILE A 95 18.66 -3.74 31.01
CA ILE A 95 17.33 -4.17 31.46
C ILE A 95 16.24 -3.22 30.93
N ALA A 96 16.51 -1.92 30.86
CA ALA A 96 15.59 -0.97 30.24
C ALA A 96 15.46 -1.20 28.73
N ASP A 97 16.54 -1.56 28.03
CA ASP A 97 16.53 -1.90 26.61
C ASP A 97 15.88 -3.26 26.33
N LEU A 98 15.97 -4.22 27.26
CA LEU A 98 15.25 -5.49 27.20
C LEU A 98 13.74 -5.34 27.44
N ASN A 99 13.36 -4.45 28.37
CA ASN A 99 11.96 -4.12 28.62
C ASN A 99 11.38 -3.19 27.54
N LYS A 100 12.23 -2.38 26.89
CA LYS A 100 11.92 -1.74 25.58
C LYS A 100 11.97 -2.75 24.43
N GLY A 101 12.56 -3.92 24.65
CA GLY A 101 12.76 -5.00 23.71
C GLY A 101 11.42 -5.64 23.32
N GLY A 102 11.02 -5.35 22.09
CA GLY A 102 9.86 -5.94 21.44
C GLY A 102 8.63 -5.05 21.40
N GLY A 103 8.77 -3.72 21.40
CA GLY A 103 7.80 -2.94 20.63
C GLY A 103 7.85 -3.50 19.21
N ALA A 104 6.75 -4.06 18.71
CA ALA A 104 6.72 -4.73 17.42
C ALA A 104 7.39 -3.83 16.39
N GLN A 105 8.55 -4.25 15.86
CA GLN A 105 9.37 -3.36 15.07
C GLN A 105 8.62 -3.08 13.78
N GLU A 106 8.16 -1.84 13.65
CA GLU A 106 7.42 -1.41 12.48
C GLU A 106 8.30 -1.58 11.26
N PHE A 107 7.73 -2.16 10.21
CA PHE A 107 8.40 -2.19 8.92
C PHE A 107 8.66 -0.76 8.46
N ASP A 108 9.83 -0.53 7.88
CA ASP A 108 10.12 0.73 7.21
C ASP A 108 9.02 0.96 6.14
N PRO A 109 8.34 2.12 6.14
CA PRO A 109 7.32 2.41 5.14
C PRO A 109 7.78 2.24 3.69
N SER A 110 9.08 2.37 3.42
CA SER A 110 9.67 2.14 2.09
C SER A 110 9.59 0.68 1.61
N PHE A 111 9.33 -0.29 2.50
CA PHE A 111 9.16 -1.69 2.14
C PHE A 111 7.79 -2.01 1.52
N PHE A 112 6.79 -1.15 1.72
CA PHE A 112 5.44 -1.35 1.17
C PHE A 112 5.39 -0.86 -0.28
N THR A 113 5.88 -1.67 -1.21
CA THR A 113 6.05 -1.25 -2.61
C THR A 113 4.83 -1.51 -3.48
N GLN A 114 3.88 -2.34 -3.05
CA GLN A 114 2.72 -2.72 -3.86
C GLN A 114 1.45 -2.05 -3.35
N ILE A 115 0.76 -1.36 -4.25
CA ILE A 115 -0.55 -0.76 -3.98
C ILE A 115 -1.54 -1.26 -5.04
N GLU A 116 -2.67 -1.79 -4.59
CA GLU A 116 -3.79 -2.09 -5.48
C GLU A 116 -4.73 -0.88 -5.55
N VAL A 117 -5.00 -0.46 -6.78
CA VAL A 117 -5.92 0.62 -7.11
C VAL A 117 -7.19 -0.01 -7.65
N LYS A 118 -8.31 0.22 -6.97
CA LYS A 118 -9.65 -0.11 -7.48
C LYS A 118 -10.24 1.13 -8.12
N GLU A 119 -10.48 1.07 -9.42
CA GLU A 119 -10.98 2.19 -10.21
C GLU A 119 -12.17 1.81 -11.07
N ASP A 120 -13.07 2.77 -11.24
CA ASP A 120 -14.23 2.68 -12.10
C ASP A 120 -13.96 3.47 -13.39
N TRP A 121 -13.97 2.76 -14.51
CA TRP A 121 -13.85 3.33 -15.85
C TRP A 121 -15.24 3.66 -16.34
N VAL A 122 -15.54 4.95 -16.38
CA VAL A 122 -16.86 5.46 -16.72
C VAL A 122 -16.77 6.21 -18.04
N PHE A 123 -17.43 5.69 -19.07
CA PHE A 123 -17.56 6.37 -20.34
C PHE A 123 -18.86 7.19 -20.38
N ASP A 124 -18.69 8.51 -20.46
CA ASP A 124 -19.78 9.44 -20.70
C ASP A 124 -20.02 9.59 -22.20
N LYS A 125 -21.15 9.05 -22.67
CA LYS A 125 -21.55 9.07 -24.08
C LYS A 125 -21.77 10.48 -24.62
N VAL A 126 -22.24 11.42 -23.78
CA VAL A 126 -22.60 12.77 -24.26
C VAL A 126 -21.35 13.60 -24.51
N ARG A 127 -20.34 13.44 -23.66
CA ARG A 127 -19.09 14.20 -23.72
C ARG A 127 -17.98 13.46 -24.48
N SER A 128 -18.21 12.22 -24.91
CA SER A 128 -17.24 11.31 -25.53
C SER A 128 -15.91 11.30 -24.78
N ARG A 129 -15.98 11.17 -23.45
CA ARG A 129 -14.79 11.17 -22.57
C ARG A 129 -14.86 9.98 -21.62
N LEU A 130 -13.71 9.35 -21.44
CA LEU A 130 -13.48 8.35 -20.41
C LEU A 130 -13.05 9.05 -19.12
N TYR A 131 -13.76 8.77 -18.04
CA TYR A 131 -13.40 9.18 -16.69
C TYR A 131 -12.92 7.98 -15.91
N TYR A 132 -11.83 8.18 -15.17
CA TYR A 132 -11.30 7.20 -14.22
C TYR A 132 -11.63 7.69 -12.82
N ASP A 133 -12.52 6.99 -12.13
CA ASP A 133 -12.90 7.31 -10.76
C ASP A 133 -12.29 6.29 -9.80
N ILE A 134 -11.24 6.69 -9.09
CA ILE A 134 -10.55 5.83 -8.14
C ILE A 134 -11.40 5.71 -6.88
N GLN A 135 -11.75 4.48 -6.50
CA GLN A 135 -12.58 4.21 -5.32
C GLN A 135 -11.73 3.98 -4.07
N SER A 136 -10.76 3.07 -4.17
CA SER A 136 -9.93 2.66 -3.04
C SER A 136 -8.48 2.35 -3.40
N LEU A 137 -7.58 2.61 -2.46
CA LEU A 137 -6.19 2.18 -2.50
C LEU A 137 -5.94 1.17 -1.37
N THR A 138 -5.40 0.01 -1.73
CA THR A 138 -5.07 -1.05 -0.78
C THR A 138 -3.57 -1.26 -0.76
N ILE A 139 -2.96 -1.19 0.41
CA ILE A 139 -1.51 -1.36 0.57
C ILE A 139 -1.21 -2.82 0.93
N PHE A 140 -0.20 -3.39 0.28
CA PHE A 140 0.30 -4.73 0.55
C PHE A 140 1.73 -4.71 1.08
N LEU A 141 2.01 -5.60 2.02
CA LEU A 141 3.37 -5.97 2.41
C LEU A 141 3.82 -7.10 1.47
N PRO A 142 4.91 -6.93 0.71
CA PRO A 142 5.35 -7.93 -0.25
C PRO A 142 5.80 -9.21 0.46
N ALA A 143 5.57 -10.34 -0.20
CA ALA A 143 5.95 -11.69 0.26
C ALA A 143 7.42 -11.80 0.68
N GLU A 144 8.34 -11.07 0.02
CA GLU A 144 9.77 -11.04 0.35
C GLU A 144 10.06 -10.63 1.81
N ARG A 145 9.16 -9.84 2.40
CA ARG A 145 9.28 -9.33 3.78
C ARG A 145 8.34 -10.04 4.74
N ASN A 146 7.34 -10.73 4.23
CA ASN A 146 6.41 -11.52 5.02
C ASN A 146 6.97 -12.95 5.22
N GLY A 147 7.82 -13.11 6.26
CA GLY A 147 8.54 -14.36 6.55
C GLY A 147 7.66 -15.55 6.95
N GLU A 148 6.36 -15.37 7.19
CA GLU A 148 5.47 -16.42 7.67
C GLU A 148 4.70 -17.16 6.57
N THR A 149 4.32 -16.51 5.47
CA THR A 149 3.34 -17.07 4.52
C THR A 149 3.81 -17.10 3.07
N GLY A 150 4.87 -16.36 2.71
CA GLY A 150 5.33 -16.25 1.32
C GLY A 150 4.28 -15.67 0.35
N ILE A 151 3.21 -15.07 0.89
CA ILE A 151 2.11 -14.42 0.18
C ILE A 151 2.09 -12.95 0.58
N ASP A 152 1.69 -12.09 -0.36
CA ASP A 152 1.51 -10.66 -0.10
C ASP A 152 0.42 -10.45 0.97
N LYS A 153 0.80 -9.83 2.08
CA LYS A 153 -0.12 -9.56 3.20
C LYS A 153 -0.82 -8.24 2.97
N ARG A 154 -2.16 -8.26 2.90
CA ARG A 154 -2.98 -7.04 2.87
C ARG A 154 -2.83 -6.30 4.20
N VAL A 155 -2.46 -5.03 4.15
CA VAL A 155 -2.26 -4.20 5.35
C VAL A 155 -3.55 -3.50 5.73
N ALA A 156 -4.06 -2.68 4.79
CA ALA A 156 -5.31 -1.96 4.91
C ALA A 156 -5.74 -1.38 3.56
N SER A 157 -7.04 -1.14 3.45
CA SER A 157 -7.68 -0.45 2.34
C SER A 157 -8.11 0.94 2.78
N PHE A 158 -8.03 1.91 1.87
CA PHE A 158 -8.35 3.32 2.14
C PHE A 158 -9.27 3.86 1.06
N LYS A 159 -10.23 4.70 1.47
CA LYS A 159 -11.09 5.41 0.54
C LYS A 159 -10.29 6.53 -0.15
N TYR A 160 -10.29 6.55 -1.48
CA TYR A 160 -9.48 7.52 -2.23
C TYR A 160 -9.91 8.97 -1.99
N VAL A 161 -11.21 9.23 -1.85
CA VAL A 161 -11.74 10.58 -1.59
C VAL A 161 -11.14 11.20 -0.31
N ASP A 162 -10.93 10.40 0.74
CA ASP A 162 -10.39 10.89 2.00
C ASP A 162 -8.86 11.02 1.93
N LEU A 163 -8.19 10.12 1.21
CA LEU A 163 -6.78 10.26 0.86
C LEU A 163 -6.49 11.52 0.05
N ALA A 164 -7.28 11.81 -0.97
CA ALA A 164 -7.12 13.00 -1.80
C ALA A 164 -7.27 14.29 -0.98
N LYS A 165 -8.20 14.34 -0.02
CA LYS A 165 -8.34 15.46 0.92
C LYS A 165 -7.10 15.60 1.82
N LEU A 166 -6.59 14.49 2.33
CA LEU A 166 -5.40 14.44 3.17
C LEU A 166 -4.14 14.92 2.42
N PHE A 167 -3.98 14.49 1.17
CA PHE A 167 -2.88 14.93 0.32
C PHE A 167 -2.99 16.43 0.01
N LYS A 168 -4.20 16.93 -0.30
CA LYS A 168 -4.44 18.37 -0.55
C LYS A 168 -4.25 19.24 0.69
N SER A 169 -4.55 18.74 1.88
CA SER A 169 -4.38 19.50 3.13
C SER A 169 -2.92 19.58 3.58
N SER A 170 -2.05 18.70 3.09
CA SER A 170 -0.68 18.56 3.58
C SER A 170 0.34 18.93 2.50
N PRO A 171 1.09 20.03 2.67
CA PRO A 171 2.13 20.44 1.71
C PRO A 171 3.26 19.42 1.55
N ASN A 172 3.44 18.52 2.53
CA ASN A 172 4.48 17.48 2.52
C ASN A 172 4.14 16.29 1.61
N ALA A 173 2.89 16.19 1.14
CA ALA A 173 2.44 15.13 0.23
C ALA A 173 2.85 15.45 -1.21
N VAL A 174 4.15 15.31 -1.50
CA VAL A 174 4.75 15.75 -2.76
C VAL A 174 5.08 14.56 -3.66
N TRP A 175 4.59 14.62 -4.91
CA TRP A 175 5.09 13.81 -6.00
C TRP A 175 6.33 14.46 -6.61
N PHE A 176 7.46 13.74 -6.54
CA PHE A 176 8.75 14.29 -6.95
C PHE A 176 8.95 14.22 -8.47
N ASN A 177 8.90 15.38 -9.12
CA ASN A 177 9.19 15.47 -10.55
C ASN A 177 10.69 15.34 -10.83
N ALA A 178 11.12 14.16 -11.30
CA ALA A 178 12.53 13.90 -11.62
C ALA A 178 13.06 14.65 -12.86
N LEU A 179 12.18 15.15 -13.73
CA LEU A 179 12.56 15.90 -14.93
C LEU A 179 12.67 17.41 -14.68
N ASN A 180 11.89 17.92 -13.72
CA ASN A 180 11.90 19.33 -13.34
C ASN A 180 11.81 19.50 -11.83
N ASN A 181 12.95 19.71 -11.18
CA ASN A 181 13.04 19.87 -9.73
C ASN A 181 12.38 21.16 -9.20
N GLN A 182 12.05 22.12 -10.07
CA GLN A 182 11.40 23.36 -9.64
C GLN A 182 9.88 23.20 -9.46
N GLU A 183 9.27 22.24 -10.16
CA GLU A 183 7.82 22.03 -10.16
C GLU A 183 7.48 20.61 -9.72
N HIS A 184 7.46 20.41 -8.42
CA HIS A 184 6.85 19.24 -7.83
C HIS A 184 5.33 19.40 -7.76
N LYS A 185 4.60 18.28 -7.82
CA LYS A 185 3.12 18.28 -7.75
C LYS A 185 2.65 17.66 -6.45
N ASN A 186 1.40 17.90 -6.09
CA ASN A 186 0.79 17.19 -4.97
C ASN A 186 0.54 15.72 -5.37
N LEU A 187 0.60 14.78 -4.43
CA LEU A 187 0.24 13.38 -4.65
C LEU A 187 -1.18 13.21 -5.21
N SER A 188 -2.17 13.99 -4.73
CA SER A 188 -3.54 13.92 -5.28
C SER A 188 -3.55 14.30 -6.76
N ASP A 189 -2.85 15.37 -7.13
CA ASP A 189 -2.81 15.82 -8.52
C ASP A 189 -2.07 14.82 -9.41
N ALA A 190 -1.07 14.11 -8.86
CA ALA A 190 -0.36 13.06 -9.58
C ALA A 190 -1.25 11.84 -9.90
N PHE A 191 -2.15 11.47 -8.98
CA PHE A 191 -3.16 10.44 -9.26
C PHE A 191 -4.23 10.93 -10.25
N ASP A 192 -4.70 12.17 -10.10
CA ASP A 192 -5.69 12.77 -11.00
C ASP A 192 -5.14 12.90 -12.44
N LEU A 193 -3.84 13.22 -12.60
CA LEU A 193 -3.12 13.24 -13.88
C LEU A 193 -2.66 11.84 -14.35
N ARG A 194 -2.92 10.79 -13.56
CA ARG A 194 -2.53 9.41 -13.86
C ARG A 194 -1.03 9.25 -14.14
N LEU A 195 -0.17 9.90 -13.35
CA LEU A 195 1.29 9.84 -13.47
C LEU A 195 1.89 8.53 -12.93
N PHE A 196 1.10 7.46 -12.87
CA PHE A 196 1.50 6.14 -12.40
C PHE A 196 1.35 5.09 -13.51
N ALA A 197 2.23 4.10 -13.49
CA ALA A 197 2.11 2.87 -14.25
C ALA A 197 1.49 1.79 -13.37
N SER A 198 0.59 0.99 -13.94
CA SER A 198 -0.06 -0.10 -13.23
C SER A 198 -0.37 -1.26 -14.17
N ARG A 199 -0.50 -2.44 -13.58
CA ARG A 199 -0.86 -3.68 -14.28
C ARG A 199 -2.27 -4.11 -13.86
N ILE A 200 -3.13 -4.44 -14.82
CA ILE A 200 -4.48 -4.90 -14.52
C ILE A 200 -4.42 -6.31 -13.93
N ILE A 201 -4.97 -6.49 -12.74
CA ILE A 201 -5.04 -7.80 -12.08
C ILE A 201 -6.43 -8.43 -12.18
N LYS A 202 -7.46 -7.60 -12.27
CA LYS A 202 -8.86 -8.04 -12.31
C LYS A 202 -9.71 -7.02 -13.03
N VAL A 203 -10.67 -7.52 -13.79
CA VAL A 203 -11.75 -6.74 -14.40
C VAL A 203 -13.04 -7.30 -13.85
N SER A 204 -14.02 -6.45 -13.57
CA SER A 204 -15.32 -6.85 -13.04
C SER A 204 -15.93 -7.98 -13.87
N ASN A 205 -16.18 -9.11 -13.23
CA ASN A 205 -16.75 -10.31 -13.82
C ASN A 205 -17.79 -10.93 -12.87
N PRO A 206 -18.71 -11.78 -13.38
CA PRO A 206 -19.75 -12.39 -12.55
C PRO A 206 -19.20 -13.28 -11.44
N ASP A 207 -18.09 -13.99 -11.70
CA ASP A 207 -17.52 -14.98 -10.78
C ASP A 207 -16.48 -14.40 -9.81
N ASP A 208 -16.24 -13.08 -9.85
CA ASP A 208 -15.26 -12.37 -9.03
C ASP A 208 -13.79 -12.85 -9.15
N ASN A 209 -13.48 -13.62 -10.19
CA ASN A 209 -12.16 -14.21 -10.42
C ASN A 209 -11.12 -13.17 -10.87
N SER A 210 -9.87 -13.31 -10.41
CA SER A 210 -8.76 -12.51 -10.95
C SER A 210 -8.32 -13.03 -12.33
N LEU A 211 -7.54 -12.23 -13.07
CA LEU A 211 -7.00 -12.68 -14.35
C LEU A 211 -6.06 -13.87 -14.19
N ASN A 212 -5.37 -13.97 -13.05
CA ASN A 212 -4.50 -15.11 -12.75
C ASN A 212 -5.33 -16.39 -12.53
N ASP A 213 -6.50 -16.30 -11.92
CA ASP A 213 -7.39 -17.46 -11.70
C ASP A 213 -7.97 -18.00 -13.01
N VAL A 214 -8.29 -17.08 -13.94
CA VAL A 214 -8.89 -17.44 -15.24
C VAL A 214 -7.87 -18.00 -16.23
N TYR A 215 -6.68 -17.38 -16.32
CA TYR A 215 -5.69 -17.68 -17.36
C TYR A 215 -4.46 -18.45 -16.86
N GLY A 216 -4.32 -18.60 -15.55
CA GLY A 216 -3.18 -19.22 -14.88
C GLY A 216 -2.06 -18.23 -14.53
N GLU A 217 -1.21 -18.62 -13.60
CA GLU A 217 -0.14 -17.78 -13.06
C GLU A 217 1.08 -17.61 -14.00
N GLY A 218 1.97 -16.68 -13.62
CA GLY A 218 3.25 -16.45 -14.29
C GLY A 218 3.11 -15.73 -15.64
N LYS A 219 3.73 -16.28 -16.69
CA LYS A 219 3.75 -15.65 -18.03
C LYS A 219 2.36 -15.50 -18.63
N LYS A 220 1.47 -16.46 -18.37
CA LYS A 220 0.08 -16.42 -18.87
C LYS A 220 -0.71 -15.30 -18.21
N GLY A 221 -0.64 -15.16 -16.89
CA GLY A 221 -1.25 -14.05 -16.16
C GLY A 221 -0.74 -12.68 -16.62
N LEU A 222 0.57 -12.55 -16.87
CA LEU A 222 1.13 -11.31 -17.42
C LEU A 222 0.57 -10.99 -18.81
N MET A 223 0.51 -11.98 -19.70
CA MET A 223 -0.06 -11.81 -21.03
C MET A 223 -1.57 -11.50 -20.97
N ALA A 224 -2.29 -12.12 -20.04
CA ALA A 224 -3.71 -11.86 -19.81
C ALA A 224 -3.97 -10.43 -19.32
N SER A 225 -3.10 -9.87 -18.46
CA SER A 225 -3.17 -8.46 -18.07
C SER A 225 -3.00 -7.53 -19.27
N GLU A 226 -1.99 -7.77 -20.11
CA GLU A 226 -1.77 -6.95 -21.31
C GLU A 226 -2.92 -7.08 -22.30
N TRP A 227 -3.43 -8.30 -22.47
CA TRP A 227 -4.60 -8.56 -23.31
C TRP A 227 -5.84 -7.85 -22.76
N ALA A 228 -6.10 -7.91 -21.45
CA ALA A 228 -7.21 -7.20 -20.81
C ALA A 228 -7.08 -5.67 -21.00
N ARG A 229 -5.87 -5.12 -20.89
CA ARG A 229 -5.59 -3.71 -21.16
C ARG A 229 -5.90 -3.34 -22.61
N GLN A 230 -5.44 -4.15 -23.57
CA GLN A 230 -5.73 -3.96 -25.00
C GLN A 230 -7.23 -4.04 -25.28
N GLN A 231 -7.92 -5.04 -24.73
CA GLN A 231 -9.37 -5.21 -24.86
C GLN A 231 -10.14 -4.02 -24.31
N LEU A 232 -9.71 -3.45 -23.18
CA LEU A 232 -10.33 -2.23 -22.65
C LEU A 232 -10.08 -1.01 -23.53
N MET A 233 -8.89 -0.90 -24.14
CA MET A 233 -8.56 0.18 -25.08
C MET A 233 -9.32 0.05 -26.41
N GLU A 234 -9.44 -1.17 -26.95
CA GLU A 234 -10.27 -1.44 -28.13
C GLU A 234 -11.74 -1.16 -27.84
N TYR A 235 -12.22 -1.57 -26.67
CA TYR A 235 -13.58 -1.28 -26.24
C TYR A 235 -13.82 0.23 -26.10
N GLU A 236 -12.86 0.96 -25.54
CA GLU A 236 -12.88 2.41 -25.53
C GLU A 236 -12.94 2.97 -26.96
N HIS A 237 -12.04 2.56 -27.84
CA HIS A 237 -12.02 3.02 -29.22
C HIS A 237 -13.37 2.80 -29.94
N ASN A 238 -13.94 1.61 -29.80
CA ASN A 238 -15.24 1.27 -30.38
C ASN A 238 -16.37 2.15 -29.84
N LEU A 239 -16.30 2.60 -28.59
CA LEU A 239 -17.30 3.53 -28.03
C LEU A 239 -17.22 4.94 -28.62
N TRP A 240 -16.11 5.29 -29.28
CA TRP A 240 -15.90 6.61 -29.90
C TRP A 240 -16.29 6.64 -31.38
N GLU A 241 -16.38 5.49 -32.05
CA GLU A 241 -16.77 5.42 -33.46
C GLU A 241 -18.29 5.59 -33.70
N PHE A 242 -19.13 5.58 -32.64
CA PHE A 242 -20.59 5.74 -32.71
C PHE A 242 -21.09 7.09 -32.23
#